data_AF-A0A976M4J0-F1
#
_entry.id   AF-A0A976M4J0-F1
#
_cell.length_a   1.000
_cell.length_b   1.000
_cell.length_c   1.000
_cell.angle_alpha   90.00
_cell.angle_beta   90.00
_cell.angle_gamma   90.00
#
_symmetry.space_group_name_H-M   'P 1'
#
loop_
_entity.id
_entity.type
_entity.pdbx_description
1 polymer ?
#
loop_
_entity_poly.entity_id
_entity_poly.type
_entity_poly.pdbx_seq_one_letter_code
_entity_poly.pdbx_strand_id
1 'polypeptide(L)'
;MFLVSHFKNAFRTAHLPPTSLQKRYTYWPPPPDKRSPIIELPSGKKCFVFMGKRDCDGKLEPVLCFIDINGNKLTWFNTEEVHQLDKLTDRLESYFNLFESTANNS
;
A
#
# COMPACT_ATOMS: atom_id res chain seq x y z
N MET A 1 41.40 18.61 59.12
CA MET A 1 41.79 18.23 57.75
C MET A 1 40.75 17.24 57.26
N PHE A 2 39.77 17.72 56.49
CA PHE A 2 38.57 16.97 56.11
C PHE A 2 38.82 16.21 54.81
N LEU A 3 38.61 14.90 54.80
CA LEU A 3 38.58 14.09 53.57
C LEU A 3 37.12 13.97 53.13
N VAL A 4 36.78 14.83 52.17
CA VAL A 4 35.46 14.91 51.54
C VAL A 4 35.33 13.82 50.48
N SER A 5 34.23 13.10 50.58
CA SER A 5 33.51 12.29 49.60
C SER A 5 33.71 12.65 48.12
N HIS A 6 33.58 11.65 47.23
CA HIS A 6 32.45 11.52 46.29
C HIS A 6 32.76 10.46 45.21
N PHE A 7 31.99 9.37 45.23
CA PHE A 7 31.80 8.49 44.09
C PHE A 7 31.22 9.32 42.93
N LYS A 8 31.98 9.46 41.84
CA LYS A 8 31.47 10.04 40.60
C LYS A 8 30.75 8.97 39.79
N ASN A 9 29.45 8.81 40.08
CA ASN A 9 28.50 8.29 39.10
C ASN A 9 28.33 9.34 38.00
N ALA A 10 29.03 9.15 36.88
CA ALA A 10 28.76 9.90 35.67
C ALA A 10 27.60 9.22 34.91
N PHE A 11 26.37 9.41 35.40
CA PHE A 11 25.19 9.34 34.52
C PHE A 11 25.28 10.51 33.55
N ARG A 12 25.89 10.26 32.37
CA ARG A 12 25.78 11.19 31.25
C ARG A 12 24.37 11.08 30.68
N THR A 13 23.63 12.14 30.94
CA THR A 13 22.52 12.72 30.18
C THR A 13 22.19 11.97 28.89
N ALA A 14 20.97 11.42 28.86
CA ALA A 14 20.35 10.78 27.72
C ALA A 14 20.59 11.60 26.45
N HIS A 15 21.31 10.99 25.49
CA HIS A 15 21.27 11.42 24.11
C HIS A 15 19.81 11.48 23.68
N LEU A 16 19.42 12.61 23.10
CA LEU A 16 18.14 12.78 22.40
C LEU A 16 17.82 11.50 21.63
N PRO A 17 16.58 11.00 21.67
CA PRO A 17 16.23 9.81 20.89
C PRO A 17 16.71 10.06 19.46
N PRO A 18 17.37 9.09 18.82
CA PRO A 18 17.75 9.24 17.43
C PRO A 18 16.49 9.70 16.71
N THR A 19 16.55 10.88 16.08
CA THR A 19 15.56 11.35 15.13
C THR A 19 15.22 10.12 14.31
N SER A 20 14.01 9.59 14.50
CA SER A 20 13.63 8.32 13.92
C SER A 20 13.86 8.50 12.44
N LEU A 21 14.93 7.90 11.92
CA LEU A 21 15.15 7.81 10.49
C LEU A 21 13.85 7.24 10.00
N GLN A 22 13.05 8.08 9.33
CA GLN A 22 11.80 7.67 8.72
C GLN A 22 12.22 6.53 7.81
N LYS A 23 12.02 5.31 8.30
CA LYS A 23 12.49 4.09 7.68
C LYS A 23 11.72 4.07 6.37
N ARG A 24 12.38 4.47 5.28
CA ARG A 24 11.79 4.52 3.94
C ARG A 24 11.48 3.08 3.56
N TYR A 25 10.27 2.64 3.88
CA TYR A 25 9.79 1.31 3.58
C TYR A 25 8.43 1.41 2.92
N THR A 26 8.46 1.40 1.59
CA THR A 26 7.34 0.98 0.76
C THR A 26 7.90 0.23 -0.46
N TYR A 27 8.73 -0.80 -0.23
CA TYR A 27 9.12 -1.71 -1.30
C TYR A 27 7.95 -2.65 -1.59
N TRP A 28 7.63 -2.82 -2.87
CA TRP A 28 6.75 -3.88 -3.31
C TRP A 28 7.48 -5.23 -3.18
N PRO A 29 6.82 -6.31 -2.76
CA PRO A 29 5.45 -6.38 -2.24
C PRO A 29 5.34 -5.89 -0.79
N PRO A 30 4.18 -5.35 -0.37
CA PRO A 30 3.96 -4.94 1.01
C PRO A 30 4.01 -6.17 1.94
N PRO A 31 4.64 -6.04 3.12
CA PRO A 31 4.63 -7.09 4.14
C PRO A 31 3.21 -7.52 4.53
N PRO A 32 2.99 -8.80 4.92
CA PRO A 32 1.66 -9.31 5.27
C PRO A 32 0.94 -8.54 6.38
N ASP A 33 1.68 -7.99 7.35
CA ASP A 33 1.19 -7.17 8.47
C ASP A 33 0.80 -5.74 8.05
N LYS A 34 1.16 -5.33 6.82
CA LYS A 34 0.91 -3.98 6.28
C LYS A 34 -0.13 -3.95 5.17
N ARG A 35 -0.90 -5.02 5.02
CA ARG A 35 -2.00 -5.13 4.06
C ARG A 35 -3.23 -5.72 4.72
N SER A 36 -4.39 -5.48 4.13
CA SER A 36 -5.63 -6.15 4.47
C SER A 36 -5.54 -7.66 4.18
N PRO A 37 -6.50 -8.45 4.69
CA PRO A 37 -6.73 -9.79 4.18
C PRO A 37 -6.84 -9.80 2.65
N ILE A 38 -6.35 -10.87 2.03
CA ILE A 38 -6.44 -11.08 0.60
C ILE A 38 -7.82 -11.64 0.28
N ILE A 39 -8.48 -11.05 -0.72
CA ILE A 39 -9.75 -11.53 -1.28
C ILE A 39 -9.45 -12.25 -2.58
N GLU A 40 -9.96 -13.47 -2.72
CA GLU A 40 -9.90 -14.22 -3.98
C GLU A 40 -11.08 -13.85 -4.87
N LEU A 41 -10.81 -13.56 -6.14
CA LEU A 41 -11.80 -13.18 -7.13
C LEU A 41 -12.25 -14.41 -7.92
N PRO A 42 -13.48 -14.42 -8.48
CA PRO A 42 -13.97 -15.54 -9.30
C PRO A 42 -13.06 -15.89 -10.50
N SER A 43 -12.26 -14.93 -10.97
CA SER A 43 -11.28 -15.15 -12.05
C SER A 43 -10.00 -15.86 -11.61
N GLY A 44 -9.87 -16.27 -10.34
CA GLY A 44 -8.66 -16.84 -9.74
C GLY A 44 -7.57 -15.83 -9.39
N LYS A 45 -7.78 -14.54 -9.73
CA LYS A 45 -6.94 -13.41 -9.30
C LYS A 45 -7.22 -13.07 -7.85
N LYS A 46 -6.34 -12.26 -7.25
CA LYS A 46 -6.46 -11.87 -5.85
C LYS A 46 -6.40 -10.35 -5.73
N CYS A 47 -7.02 -9.78 -4.71
CA CYS A 47 -6.89 -8.37 -4.38
C CYS A 47 -6.75 -8.12 -2.88
N PHE A 48 -6.14 -7.00 -2.52
CA PHE A 48 -6.01 -6.55 -1.13
C PHE A 48 -5.75 -5.03 -1.10
N VAL A 49 -5.95 -4.40 0.05
CA VAL A 49 -5.66 -2.98 0.28
C VAL A 49 -4.40 -2.85 1.12
N PHE A 50 -3.55 -1.87 0.82
CA PHE A 50 -2.41 -1.51 1.67
C PHE A 50 -2.20 0.01 1.67
N MET A 51 -1.38 0.52 2.58
CA MET A 51 -0.99 1.93 2.56
C MET A 51 0.15 2.13 1.56
N GLY A 52 -0.17 2.68 0.40
CA GLY A 52 0.77 3.08 -0.64
C GLY A 52 1.30 4.50 -0.42
N LYS A 53 2.44 4.82 -1.03
CA LYS A 53 2.98 6.17 -1.05
C LYS A 53 2.49 6.87 -2.32
N ARG A 54 1.86 8.04 -2.18
CA ARG A 54 1.42 8.86 -3.31
C ARG A 54 2.59 9.40 -4.10
N ASP A 55 2.45 9.44 -5.42
CA ASP A 55 3.50 9.92 -6.33
C ASP A 55 3.76 11.43 -6.21
N CYS A 56 2.71 12.24 -5.95
CA CYS A 56 2.84 13.70 -5.99
C CYS A 56 3.46 14.34 -4.73
N ASP A 57 3.09 13.86 -3.53
CA ASP A 57 3.52 14.45 -2.26
C ASP A 57 4.16 13.45 -1.29
N GLY A 58 4.22 12.17 -1.68
CA GLY A 58 4.81 11.13 -0.87
C GLY A 58 4.09 10.79 0.42
N LYS A 59 2.85 11.29 0.62
CA LYS A 59 2.02 10.89 1.76
C LYS A 59 1.48 9.49 1.57
N LEU A 60 1.11 8.87 2.68
CA LEU A 60 0.47 7.56 2.65
C LEU A 60 -1.00 7.69 2.29
N GLU A 61 -1.48 6.79 1.45
CA GLU A 61 -2.88 6.67 1.08
C GLU A 61 -3.28 5.20 0.89
N PRO A 62 -4.57 4.86 1.08
CA PRO A 62 -5.05 3.51 0.81
C PRO A 62 -5.01 3.23 -0.69
N VAL A 63 -4.49 2.06 -1.04
CA VAL A 63 -4.36 1.60 -2.43
C VAL A 63 -4.93 0.19 -2.54
N LEU A 64 -5.91 0.00 -3.42
CA LEU A 64 -6.46 -1.29 -3.80
C LEU A 64 -5.53 -1.93 -4.85
N CYS A 65 -4.97 -3.09 -4.56
CA CYS A 65 -4.06 -3.78 -5.47
C CYS A 65 -4.66 -5.10 -5.96
N PHE A 66 -4.47 -5.38 -7.24
CA PHE A 66 -4.79 -6.65 -7.88
C PHE A 66 -3.50 -7.39 -8.23
N ILE A 67 -3.46 -8.68 -7.90
CA ILE A 67 -2.34 -9.59 -8.19
C ILE A 67 -2.83 -10.85 -8.91
N ASP A 68 -1.94 -11.48 -9.66
CA ASP A 68 -2.22 -12.79 -10.26
C ASP A 68 -2.20 -13.92 -9.21
N ILE A 69 -2.45 -15.15 -9.65
CA ILE A 69 -2.42 -16.34 -8.79
C ILE A 69 -1.06 -16.58 -8.11
N ASN A 70 0.03 -16.16 -8.77
CA ASN A 70 1.42 -16.29 -8.33
C ASN A 70 1.87 -15.13 -7.41
N GLY A 71 1.03 -14.09 -7.26
CA GLY A 71 1.33 -12.91 -6.47
C GLY A 71 2.03 -11.78 -7.23
N ASN A 72 2.13 -11.86 -8.55
CA ASN A 72 2.66 -10.77 -9.37
C ASN A 72 1.64 -9.62 -9.46
N LYS A 73 2.13 -8.38 -9.36
CA LYS A 73 1.29 -7.19 -9.47
C LYS A 73 0.69 -7.09 -10.86
N LEU A 74 -0.64 -6.97 -10.94
CA LEU A 74 -1.34 -6.65 -12.18
C LEU A 74 -1.58 -5.15 -12.28
N THR A 75 -2.25 -4.58 -11.28
CA THR A 75 -2.52 -3.14 -11.21
C THR A 75 -2.82 -2.73 -9.78
N TRP A 76 -2.90 -1.42 -9.55
CA TRP A 76 -3.45 -0.86 -8.33
C TRP A 76 -4.26 0.39 -8.62
N PHE A 77 -5.09 0.79 -7.68
CA PHE A 77 -5.89 2.00 -7.74
C PHE A 77 -5.87 2.68 -6.37
N ASN A 78 -5.61 3.99 -6.35
CA ASN A 78 -5.90 4.81 -5.17
C ASN A 78 -7.42 5.08 -5.06
N THR A 79 -7.84 5.78 -4.02
CA THR A 79 -9.25 6.10 -3.79
C THR A 79 -9.91 6.83 -4.97
N GLU A 80 -9.23 7.81 -5.56
CA GLU A 80 -9.78 8.59 -6.67
C GLU A 80 -10.00 7.71 -7.90
N GLU A 81 -8.99 6.89 -8.25
CA GLU A 81 -9.04 5.99 -9.40
C GLU A 81 -10.13 4.93 -9.25
N VAL A 82 -10.36 4.40 -8.02
CA VAL A 82 -11.49 3.50 -7.75
C VAL A 82 -12.83 4.20 -8.03
N HIS A 83 -13.01 5.44 -7.58
CA HIS A 83 -14.23 6.19 -7.84
C HIS A 83 -14.42 6.54 -9.33
N GLN A 84 -13.33 6.78 -10.06
CA GLN A 84 -13.40 7.01 -11.50
C GLN A 84 -13.74 5.72 -12.25
N LEU A 85 -13.17 4.58 -11.85
CA LEU A 85 -13.46 3.27 -12.44
C LEU A 85 -14.94 2.89 -12.25
N ASP A 86 -15.49 3.11 -11.05
CA ASP A 86 -16.91 2.90 -10.75
C ASP A 86 -17.82 3.66 -11.73
N LYS A 87 -17.56 4.97 -11.92
CA LYS A 87 -18.30 5.81 -12.89
C LYS A 87 -18.16 5.36 -14.35
N LEU A 88 -17.07 4.67 -14.70
CA LEU A 88 -16.80 4.20 -16.05
C LEU A 88 -17.28 2.76 -16.29
N THR A 89 -17.67 2.03 -15.25
CA THR A 89 -17.95 0.59 -15.33
C THR A 89 -19.08 0.31 -16.32
N ASP A 90 -20.22 0.99 -16.20
CA ASP A 90 -21.36 0.83 -17.12
C ASP A 90 -20.97 1.05 -18.58
N ARG A 91 -20.11 2.05 -18.84
CA ARG A 91 -19.64 2.35 -20.19
C ARG A 91 -18.71 1.27 -20.71
N LEU A 92 -17.81 0.75 -19.88
CA LEU A 92 -16.93 -0.35 -20.26
C LEU A 92 -17.73 -1.61 -20.59
N GLU A 93 -18.74 -1.94 -19.79
CA GLU A 93 -19.66 -3.05 -20.04
C GLU A 93 -20.38 -2.90 -21.38
N SER A 94 -20.83 -1.69 -21.74
CA SER A 94 -21.45 -1.44 -23.04
C SER A 94 -20.55 -1.80 -24.23
N TYR A 95 -19.23 -1.61 -24.10
CA TYR A 95 -18.28 -1.94 -25.15
C TYR A 95 -18.04 -3.44 -25.28
N PHE A 96 -18.05 -4.18 -24.17
CA PHE A 96 -18.01 -5.65 -24.20
C PHE A 96 -19.25 -6.21 -24.89
N ASN A 97 -20.43 -5.72 -24.54
CA ASN A 97 -21.69 -6.15 -25.18
C ASN A 97 -21.70 -5.87 -26.69
N LEU A 98 -21.21 -4.71 -27.11
CA LEU A 98 -21.11 -4.37 -28.52
C LEU A 98 -20.15 -5.30 -29.26
N PHE A 99 -18.99 -5.60 -28.66
CA PHE A 99 -18.02 -6.53 -29.24
C PHE A 99 -18.60 -7.95 -29.37
N GLU A 100 -19.23 -8.48 -28.33
CA GLU A 100 -19.85 -9.81 -28.35
C GLU A 100 -20.95 -9.91 -29.41
N SER A 101 -21.79 -8.86 -29.54
CA SER A 101 -22.81 -8.82 -30.59
C SER A 101 -22.20 -8.81 -31.99
N THR A 102 -21.04 -8.17 -32.19
CA THR A 102 -20.34 -8.15 -33.48
C THR A 102 -19.75 -9.53 -33.80
N ALA A 103 -19.13 -10.17 -32.81
CA ALA A 103 -18.53 -11.49 -32.95
C ALA A 103 -19.56 -12.59 -33.24
N ASN A 104 -20.75 -12.52 -32.66
CA ASN A 104 -21.82 -13.51 -32.88
C ASN A 104 -22.58 -13.31 -34.21
N ASN A 105 -22.50 -12.13 -34.82
CA ASN A 105 -23.13 -11.80 -36.09
C ASN A 105 -22.18 -11.95 -37.31
N SER A 106 -20.94 -12.40 -37.08
CA SER A 106 -19.91 -12.66 -38.11
C SER A 106 -19.73 -14.15 -38.33
#